data_AF-A0A7W6JYE2-F1
#
_entry.id   AF-A0A7W6JYE2-F1
#
_cell.length_a   1.000
_cell.length_b   1.000
_cell.length_c   1.000
_cell.angle_alpha   90.00
_cell.angle_beta   90.00
_cell.angle_gamma   90.00
#
_symmetry.space_group_name_H-M   'P 1'
#
loop_
_entity.id
_entity.type
_entity.pdbx_description
1 polymer ?
#
loop_
_entity_poly.entity_id
_entity_poly.type
_entity_poly.pdbx_seq_one_letter_code
_entity_poly.pdbx_strand_id
1 'polypeptide(L)'
;MSNPGSATRPSRLMPLAVAGAAALAVAGGTLFYYAAKTAKGPEKGAVYTVTVNAKGCEPNTLTVPAGRTTFEIVNASDRTLEWEILDGVMVVEERENIAPGFRSSLTAKLNPGTFEIACGLLSNPRGTLTVTPSASSEAEKTKPPLKAFIGPLSEYRVYIGLQSSALVKDTQKLADAIKAGDLNGARLAYVAARLPYKRIESVSSRIADLENRIDPVAAYFEKREDDPGFAGFHRIEYGLYSLNSTDGLAPFADALVADVTALKARLKEMKLVPEDLATSAARQARRLAEDTVPNGDNRYGFTDLADFTANLDGMEKSVSLLYPLIEVAKPDVAKAVKDGFADTRAALVMSGNASYQTVDTATRKKLSAAFTTLAERIETINTAIGME
;
A
#
# COMPACT_ATOMS: atom_id res chain seq x y z
N MET A 1 -46.29 47.46 -38.62
CA MET A 1 -45.43 48.39 -37.86
C MET A 1 -44.17 47.62 -37.49
N SER A 2 -43.02 48.02 -38.02
CA SER A 2 -41.74 47.32 -37.77
C SER A 2 -40.84 48.23 -36.95
N ASN A 3 -40.37 47.76 -35.80
CA ASN A 3 -39.67 48.58 -34.81
C ASN A 3 -38.14 48.59 -35.08
N PRO A 4 -37.51 49.73 -35.40
CA PRO A 4 -36.08 49.77 -35.73
C PRO A 4 -35.22 49.98 -34.48
N GLY A 5 -34.66 48.89 -33.95
CA GLY A 5 -33.66 48.94 -32.88
C GLY A 5 -32.78 47.67 -32.87
N SER A 6 -31.47 47.74 -32.64
CA SER A 6 -30.61 48.92 -32.55
C SER A 6 -29.17 48.52 -32.91
N ALA A 7 -28.47 49.29 -33.74
CA ALA A 7 -27.11 48.97 -34.15
C ALA A 7 -26.11 49.23 -33.01
N THR A 8 -25.72 48.16 -32.30
CA THR A 8 -24.76 48.21 -31.20
C THR A 8 -23.40 48.72 -31.70
N ARG A 9 -22.93 49.87 -31.19
CA ARG A 9 -21.61 50.41 -31.55
C ARG A 9 -20.52 49.39 -31.15
N PRO A 10 -19.52 49.12 -32.01
CA PRO A 10 -18.44 48.20 -31.68
C PRO A 10 -17.66 48.70 -30.46
N SER A 11 -17.38 47.79 -29.51
CA SER A 11 -16.71 48.15 -28.26
C SER A 11 -15.27 48.61 -28.52
N ARG A 12 -14.88 49.75 -27.93
CA ARG A 12 -13.50 50.26 -27.96
C ARG A 12 -12.48 49.29 -27.32
N LEU A 13 -12.95 48.30 -26.56
CA LEU A 13 -12.11 47.24 -25.98
C LEU A 13 -11.75 46.13 -26.98
N MET A 14 -12.45 46.03 -28.11
CA MET A 14 -12.22 44.97 -29.10
C MET A 14 -10.81 44.99 -29.72
N PRO A 15 -10.22 46.11 -30.17
CA PRO A 15 -8.83 46.13 -30.65
C PRO A 15 -7.81 45.84 -29.52
N LEU A 16 -8.10 46.21 -28.27
CA LEU A 16 -7.26 45.87 -27.11
C LEU A 16 -7.28 44.35 -26.84
N ALA A 17 -8.44 43.70 -26.95
CA ALA A 17 -8.56 42.26 -26.82
C ALA A 17 -7.82 41.51 -27.94
N VAL A 18 -7.89 42.00 -29.19
CA VAL A 18 -7.14 41.43 -30.32
C VAL A 18 -5.63 41.61 -30.14
N ALA A 19 -5.18 42.78 -29.70
CA ALA A 19 -3.76 43.02 -29.41
C ALA A 19 -3.24 42.13 -28.25
N GLY A 20 -4.04 41.95 -27.19
CA GLY A 20 -3.74 41.03 -26.09
C GLY A 20 -3.67 39.58 -26.55
N ALA A 21 -4.61 39.12 -27.39
CA ALA A 21 -4.58 37.78 -27.96
C ALA A 21 -3.35 37.54 -28.87
N ALA A 22 -2.98 38.54 -29.68
CA ALA A 22 -1.76 38.47 -30.51
C ALA A 22 -0.49 38.41 -29.65
N ALA A 23 -0.40 39.22 -28.59
CA ALA A 23 0.72 39.19 -27.65
C ALA A 23 0.84 37.83 -26.92
N LEU A 24 -0.29 37.25 -26.49
CA LEU A 24 -0.34 35.92 -25.88
C LEU A 24 0.05 34.81 -26.87
N ALA A 25 -0.35 34.91 -28.14
CA ALA A 25 0.04 33.96 -29.18
C ALA A 25 1.55 34.01 -29.47
N VAL A 26 2.14 35.22 -29.55
CA VAL A 26 3.59 35.40 -29.70
C VAL A 26 4.34 34.89 -28.47
N ALA A 27 3.88 35.19 -27.26
CA ALA A 27 4.48 34.69 -26.01
C ALA A 27 4.40 33.16 -25.89
N GLY A 28 3.27 32.55 -26.28
CA GLY A 28 3.12 31.10 -26.34
C GLY A 28 4.06 30.47 -27.37
N GLY A 29 4.20 31.09 -28.54
CA GLY A 29 5.13 30.65 -29.59
C GLY A 29 6.60 30.73 -29.18
N THR A 30 7.02 31.81 -28.50
CA THR A 30 8.40 31.95 -28.01
C THR A 30 8.68 31.03 -26.82
N LEU A 31 7.73 30.84 -25.91
CA LEU A 31 7.83 29.83 -24.84
C LEU A 31 7.93 28.41 -25.40
N PHE A 32 7.11 28.05 -26.39
CA PHE A 32 7.16 26.74 -27.04
C PHE A 32 8.49 26.52 -27.78
N TYR A 33 8.97 27.52 -28.55
CA TYR A 33 10.26 27.44 -29.23
C TYR A 33 11.44 27.34 -28.25
N TYR A 34 11.41 28.11 -27.15
CA TYR A 34 12.41 28.03 -26.09
C TYR A 34 12.38 26.66 -25.39
N ALA A 35 11.20 26.14 -25.05
CA ALA A 35 11.03 24.81 -24.50
C ALA A 35 11.55 23.72 -25.47
N ALA A 36 11.21 23.78 -26.76
CA ALA A 36 11.72 22.85 -27.77
C ALA A 36 13.24 22.91 -27.96
N LYS A 37 13.86 24.08 -27.73
CA LYS A 37 15.32 24.29 -27.76
C LYS A 37 16.06 23.86 -26.49
N THR A 38 15.38 23.84 -25.33
CA THR A 38 15.99 23.60 -24.01
C THR A 38 15.58 22.28 -23.37
N ALA A 39 14.51 21.65 -23.85
CA ALA A 39 14.10 20.32 -23.45
C ALA A 39 15.18 19.31 -23.83
N LYS A 40 15.93 18.84 -22.82
CA LYS A 40 16.68 17.59 -22.94
C LYS A 40 15.67 16.48 -23.23
N GLY A 41 15.84 15.80 -24.37
CA GLY A 41 15.06 14.59 -24.66
C GLY A 41 15.28 13.52 -23.58
N PRO A 42 14.38 12.53 -23.47
CA PRO A 42 14.49 11.48 -22.47
C PRO A 42 15.87 10.79 -22.56
N GLU A 43 16.49 10.52 -21.41
CA GLU A 43 17.81 9.90 -21.37
C GLU A 43 17.78 8.53 -22.06
N LYS A 44 18.52 8.43 -23.17
CA LYS A 44 18.63 7.21 -23.97
C LYS A 44 19.58 6.17 -23.37
N GLY A 45 20.40 6.58 -22.40
CA GLY A 45 21.49 5.76 -21.88
C GLY A 45 22.58 5.52 -22.92
N ALA A 46 23.37 4.46 -22.73
CA ALA A 46 24.30 3.97 -23.74
C ALA A 46 23.54 3.35 -24.93
N VAL A 47 24.10 3.48 -26.13
CA VAL A 47 23.53 2.94 -27.37
C VAL A 47 24.33 1.73 -27.83
N TYR A 48 23.64 0.62 -28.11
CA TYR A 48 24.22 -0.63 -28.61
C TYR A 48 23.55 -1.01 -29.93
N THR A 49 24.30 -1.05 -31.03
CA THR A 49 23.76 -1.48 -32.33
C THR A 49 23.66 -3.00 -32.39
N VAL A 50 22.51 -3.52 -32.84
CA VAL A 50 22.25 -4.95 -33.08
C VAL A 50 21.81 -5.12 -34.53
N THR A 51 22.60 -5.82 -35.33
CA THR A 51 22.23 -6.12 -36.72
C THR A 51 21.49 -7.43 -36.78
N VAL A 52 20.24 -7.46 -37.24
CA VAL A 52 19.47 -8.70 -37.40
C VAL A 52 19.48 -9.10 -38.87
N ASN A 53 19.96 -10.30 -39.15
CA ASN A 53 20.05 -10.86 -40.50
C ASN A 53 19.30 -12.20 -40.59
N ALA A 54 19.33 -12.85 -41.77
CA ALA A 54 18.61 -14.09 -42.05
C ALA A 54 19.02 -15.31 -41.19
N LYS A 55 20.00 -15.19 -40.28
CA LYS A 55 20.47 -16.24 -39.35
C LYS A 55 20.29 -15.90 -37.87
N GLY A 56 19.98 -14.66 -37.50
CA GLY A 56 19.92 -14.21 -36.11
C GLY A 56 20.49 -12.81 -35.90
N CYS A 57 20.90 -12.50 -34.66
CA CYS A 57 21.50 -11.22 -34.30
C CYS A 57 23.03 -11.23 -34.44
N GLU A 58 23.60 -10.09 -34.82
CA GLU A 58 25.02 -9.79 -34.78
C GLU A 58 25.23 -8.47 -34.01
N PRO A 59 25.79 -8.51 -32.78
CA PRO A 59 26.17 -9.71 -32.02
C PRO A 59 24.97 -10.49 -31.46
N ASN A 60 25.08 -11.83 -31.35
CA ASN A 60 24.07 -12.68 -30.70
C ASN A 60 24.26 -12.81 -29.18
N THR A 61 25.29 -12.17 -28.63
CA THR A 61 25.55 -12.08 -27.18
C THR A 61 25.93 -10.65 -26.86
N LEU A 62 25.20 -10.02 -25.94
CA LEU A 62 25.43 -8.65 -25.49
C LEU A 62 25.67 -8.62 -23.98
N THR A 63 26.51 -7.66 -23.56
CA THR A 63 26.71 -7.32 -22.15
C THR A 63 26.55 -5.82 -21.97
N VAL A 64 25.61 -5.40 -21.11
CA VAL A 64 25.27 -3.98 -20.88
C VAL A 64 25.16 -3.71 -19.37
N PRO A 65 25.41 -2.48 -18.88
CA PRO A 65 25.15 -2.14 -17.48
C PRO A 65 23.64 -1.96 -17.24
N ALA A 66 23.18 -2.31 -16.05
CA ALA A 66 21.81 -2.06 -15.59
C ALA A 66 21.50 -0.55 -15.52
N GLY A 67 20.26 -0.18 -15.85
CA GLY A 67 19.83 1.21 -16.03
C GLY A 67 19.04 1.38 -17.33
N ARG A 68 19.00 2.60 -17.87
CA ARG A 68 18.44 2.85 -19.20
C ARG A 68 19.47 2.49 -20.28
N THR A 69 19.05 1.72 -21.28
CA THR A 69 19.89 1.29 -22.40
C THR A 69 19.09 1.41 -23.69
N THR A 70 19.69 1.94 -24.75
CA THR A 70 19.09 1.95 -26.08
C THR A 70 19.76 0.92 -26.98
N PHE A 71 18.95 0.10 -27.63
CA PHE A 71 19.38 -0.75 -28.72
C PHE A 71 19.04 -0.05 -30.04
N GLU A 72 19.99 0.01 -30.97
CA GLU A 72 19.75 0.41 -32.35
C GLU A 72 19.68 -0.86 -33.19
N ILE A 73 18.46 -1.33 -33.45
CA ILE A 73 18.21 -2.53 -34.24
C ILE A 73 18.28 -2.15 -35.73
N VAL A 74 19.16 -2.81 -36.47
CA VAL A 74 19.36 -2.63 -37.91
C VAL A 74 18.90 -3.90 -38.63
N ASN A 75 17.92 -3.79 -39.53
CA ASN A 75 17.48 -4.92 -40.32
C ASN A 75 18.35 -5.10 -41.57
N ALA A 76 19.18 -6.14 -41.57
CA ALA A 76 20.02 -6.56 -42.69
C ALA A 76 19.50 -7.87 -43.34
N SER A 77 18.19 -8.12 -43.28
CA SER A 77 17.50 -9.23 -43.94
C SER A 77 16.63 -8.76 -45.11
N ASP A 78 16.01 -9.71 -45.81
CA ASP A 78 15.06 -9.51 -46.91
C ASP A 78 13.61 -9.29 -46.45
N ARG A 79 13.33 -9.33 -45.13
CA ARG A 79 11.97 -9.35 -44.56
C ARG A 79 11.76 -8.30 -43.48
N THR A 80 10.52 -7.88 -43.27
CA THR A 80 10.15 -7.16 -42.04
C THR A 80 10.37 -8.07 -40.83
N LEU A 81 10.89 -7.53 -39.74
CA LEU A 81 11.24 -8.30 -38.54
C LEU A 81 10.96 -7.54 -37.24
N GLU A 82 11.02 -8.28 -36.13
CA GLU A 82 10.93 -7.79 -34.77
C GLU A 82 12.21 -8.10 -33.95
N TRP A 83 12.40 -7.42 -32.83
CA TRP A 83 13.46 -7.72 -31.87
C TRP A 83 12.93 -7.56 -30.45
N GLU A 84 13.06 -8.62 -29.65
CA GLU A 84 12.50 -8.69 -28.29
C GLU A 84 13.62 -8.94 -27.27
N ILE A 85 13.44 -8.40 -26.06
CA ILE A 85 14.17 -8.82 -24.85
C ILE A 85 13.23 -9.68 -24.02
N LEU A 86 13.66 -10.89 -23.64
CA LEU A 86 12.80 -11.91 -23.03
C LEU A 86 13.31 -12.38 -21.66
N ASP A 87 12.39 -12.45 -20.69
CA ASP A 87 12.58 -13.07 -19.38
C ASP A 87 11.74 -14.37 -19.33
N GLY A 88 12.34 -15.45 -19.84
CA GLY A 88 11.70 -16.76 -20.02
C GLY A 88 10.55 -16.73 -21.05
N VAL A 89 9.34 -16.45 -20.56
CA VAL A 89 8.09 -16.33 -21.36
C VAL A 89 7.54 -14.90 -21.41
N MET A 90 8.15 -13.97 -20.66
CA MET A 90 7.72 -12.58 -20.62
C MET A 90 8.53 -11.73 -21.61
N VAL A 91 7.83 -10.95 -22.44
CA VAL A 91 8.45 -9.85 -23.18
C VAL A 91 8.75 -8.71 -22.21
N VAL A 92 10.02 -8.32 -22.11
CA VAL A 92 10.50 -7.23 -21.25
C VAL A 92 10.36 -5.89 -21.96
N GLU A 93 10.78 -5.84 -23.23
CA GLU A 93 10.64 -4.72 -24.18
C GLU A 93 10.78 -5.28 -25.61
N GLU A 94 10.14 -4.64 -26.60
CA GLU A 94 10.08 -5.14 -27.98
C GLU A 94 10.14 -4.02 -29.04
N ARG A 95 10.56 -4.38 -30.25
CA ARG A 95 10.45 -3.51 -31.42
C ARG A 95 10.07 -4.28 -32.68
N GLU A 96 8.76 -4.34 -32.91
CA GLU A 96 8.12 -4.88 -34.12
C GLU A 96 8.29 -4.01 -35.39
N ASN A 97 7.90 -4.59 -36.53
CA ASN A 97 7.69 -3.92 -37.82
C ASN A 97 8.90 -3.18 -38.42
N ILE A 98 10.12 -3.66 -38.17
CA ILE A 98 11.35 -3.09 -38.73
C ILE A 98 11.54 -3.59 -40.17
N ALA A 99 11.34 -2.70 -41.15
CA ALA A 99 11.44 -3.03 -42.58
C ALA A 99 12.90 -3.30 -43.07
N PRO A 100 13.09 -4.05 -44.17
CA PRO A 100 14.42 -4.33 -44.75
C PRO A 100 15.26 -3.07 -44.99
N GLY A 101 16.50 -3.06 -44.50
CA GLY A 101 17.43 -1.93 -44.64
C GLY A 101 17.17 -0.75 -43.70
N PHE A 102 16.10 -0.77 -42.89
CA PHE A 102 15.81 0.28 -41.91
C PHE A 102 16.50 0.02 -40.56
N ARG A 103 16.63 1.11 -39.79
CA ARG A 103 17.05 1.10 -38.39
C ARG A 103 15.90 1.56 -37.49
N SER A 104 15.79 0.99 -36.29
CA SER A 104 14.86 1.44 -35.25
C SER A 104 15.54 1.43 -33.88
N SER A 105 15.17 2.36 -33.00
CA SER A 105 15.65 2.38 -31.61
C SER A 105 14.64 1.78 -30.65
N LEU A 106 15.11 1.00 -29.69
CA LEU A 106 14.35 0.53 -28.51
C LEU A 106 15.07 0.97 -27.24
N THR A 107 14.40 1.66 -26.30
CA THR A 107 15.04 2.16 -25.07
C THR A 107 14.44 1.50 -23.83
N ALA A 108 15.02 0.37 -23.44
CA ALA A 108 14.62 -0.37 -22.25
C ALA A 108 15.20 0.24 -20.96
N LYS A 109 14.58 -0.07 -19.81
CA LYS A 109 15.23 0.01 -18.50
C LYS A 109 15.43 -1.40 -17.95
N LEU A 110 16.68 -1.82 -17.86
CA LEU A 110 17.07 -3.19 -17.53
C LEU A 110 17.59 -3.29 -16.08
N ASN A 111 17.16 -4.32 -15.38
CA ASN A 111 17.69 -4.73 -14.08
C ASN A 111 18.86 -5.72 -14.28
N PRO A 112 19.78 -5.87 -13.31
CA PRO A 112 20.84 -6.88 -13.40
C PRO A 112 20.27 -8.30 -13.53
N GLY A 113 20.79 -9.10 -14.45
CA GLY A 113 20.26 -10.42 -14.78
C GLY A 113 20.77 -10.95 -16.12
N THR A 114 20.20 -12.06 -16.58
CA THR A 114 20.48 -12.64 -17.90
C THR A 114 19.15 -12.88 -18.62
N PHE A 115 19.01 -12.29 -19.80
CA PHE A 115 17.81 -12.33 -20.63
C PHE A 115 18.11 -13.07 -21.95
N GLU A 116 17.09 -13.63 -22.58
CA GLU A 116 17.19 -14.04 -23.97
C GLU A 116 16.85 -12.84 -24.88
N ILE A 117 17.29 -12.88 -26.15
CA ILE A 117 16.82 -11.94 -27.18
C ILE A 117 16.29 -12.69 -28.41
N ALA A 118 15.16 -12.24 -28.93
CA ALA A 118 14.59 -12.77 -30.18
C ALA A 118 15.12 -11.98 -31.38
N CYS A 119 15.54 -12.69 -32.42
CA CYS A 119 16.32 -12.13 -33.52
C CYS A 119 15.56 -12.23 -34.85
N GLY A 120 14.42 -11.54 -34.94
CA GLY A 120 13.60 -11.48 -36.15
C GLY A 120 12.67 -12.67 -36.32
N LEU A 121 13.13 -13.74 -36.96
CA LEU A 121 12.29 -14.92 -37.19
C LEU A 121 12.25 -15.79 -35.93
N LEU A 122 11.07 -16.29 -35.55
CA LEU A 122 10.88 -17.26 -34.45
C LEU A 122 11.71 -18.56 -34.60
N SER A 123 12.21 -18.85 -35.81
CA SER A 123 13.09 -19.99 -36.11
C SER A 123 14.58 -19.69 -35.93
N ASN A 124 14.97 -18.43 -35.70
CA ASN A 124 16.36 -18.06 -35.48
C ASN A 124 16.78 -18.44 -34.05
N PRO A 125 18.05 -18.81 -33.81
CA PRO A 125 18.56 -19.05 -32.47
C PRO A 125 18.41 -17.78 -31.62
N ARG A 126 17.81 -17.91 -30.43
CA ARG A 126 17.78 -16.82 -29.45
C ARG A 126 19.21 -16.42 -29.08
N GLY A 127 19.42 -15.11 -28.92
CA GLY A 127 20.65 -14.57 -28.35
C GLY A 127 20.59 -14.45 -26.83
N THR A 128 21.65 -13.91 -26.23
CA THR A 128 21.73 -13.69 -24.78
C THR A 128 22.11 -12.25 -24.47
N LEU A 129 21.37 -11.61 -23.56
CA LEU A 129 21.65 -10.27 -23.05
C LEU A 129 21.98 -10.36 -21.55
N THR A 130 23.27 -10.23 -21.23
CA THR A 130 23.75 -10.14 -19.85
C THR A 130 23.68 -8.69 -19.39
N VAL A 131 22.99 -8.43 -18.28
CA VAL A 131 22.87 -7.10 -17.68
C VAL A 131 23.65 -7.08 -16.37
N THR A 132 24.76 -6.33 -16.33
CA THR A 132 25.65 -6.27 -15.16
C THR A 132 25.16 -5.22 -14.14
N PRO A 133 25.45 -5.40 -12.84
CA PRO A 133 25.24 -4.36 -11.84
C PRO A 133 25.89 -3.03 -12.22
N SER A 134 25.22 -1.92 -11.91
CA SER A 134 25.73 -0.56 -12.09
C SER A 134 25.54 0.26 -10.81
N ALA A 135 26.25 1.37 -10.66
CA ALA A 135 26.06 2.27 -9.52
C ALA A 135 24.60 2.76 -9.39
N SER A 136 23.87 2.88 -10.51
CA SER A 136 22.45 3.23 -10.51
C SER A 136 21.56 2.06 -10.06
N SER A 137 21.87 0.80 -10.43
CA SER A 137 21.08 -0.34 -9.96
C SER A 137 21.27 -0.58 -8.46
N GLU A 138 22.49 -0.46 -7.95
CA GLU A 138 22.75 -0.69 -6.53
C GLU A 138 22.14 0.42 -5.66
N ALA A 139 22.10 1.66 -6.15
CA ALA A 139 21.36 2.75 -5.51
C ALA A 139 19.83 2.52 -5.52
N GLU A 140 19.26 1.99 -6.61
CA GLU A 140 17.83 1.67 -6.67
C GLU A 140 17.43 0.42 -5.87
N LYS A 141 18.36 -0.49 -5.57
CA LYS A 141 18.11 -1.56 -4.58
C LYS A 141 17.93 -0.99 -3.18
N THR A 142 18.85 -0.14 -2.74
CA THR A 142 18.82 0.42 -1.37
C THR A 142 17.86 1.59 -1.19
N LYS A 143 17.43 2.24 -2.28
CA LYS A 143 16.35 3.23 -2.28
C LYS A 143 15.42 3.01 -3.48
N PRO A 144 14.43 2.09 -3.39
CA PRO A 144 13.50 1.80 -4.46
C PRO A 144 12.75 3.06 -4.92
N PRO A 145 12.56 3.25 -6.24
CA PRO A 145 11.84 4.42 -6.76
C PRO A 145 10.36 4.37 -6.35
N LEU A 146 9.75 5.52 -6.06
CA LEU A 146 8.36 5.63 -5.56
C LEU A 146 7.31 4.79 -6.33
N LYS A 147 7.52 4.55 -7.64
CA LYS A 147 6.66 3.68 -8.46
C LYS A 147 6.57 2.23 -7.94
N ALA A 148 7.58 1.73 -7.25
CA ALA A 148 7.63 0.37 -6.69
C ALA A 148 6.58 0.17 -5.58
N PHE A 149 6.20 1.24 -4.89
CA PHE A 149 5.24 1.20 -3.79
C PHE A 149 3.78 1.35 -4.25
N ILE A 150 3.52 1.60 -5.54
CA ILE A 150 2.15 1.72 -6.09
C ILE A 150 1.37 0.41 -5.90
N GLY A 151 2.01 -0.74 -6.15
CA GLY A 151 1.43 -2.06 -5.89
C GLY A 151 1.10 -2.26 -4.40
N PRO A 152 2.11 -2.24 -3.50
CA PRO A 152 1.94 -2.33 -2.04
C PRO A 152 0.85 -1.41 -1.47
N LEU A 153 0.85 -0.13 -1.80
CA LEU A 153 -0.15 0.83 -1.31
C LEU A 153 -1.55 0.55 -1.86
N SER A 154 -1.66 0.09 -3.11
CA SER A 154 -2.95 -0.28 -3.71
C SER A 154 -3.53 -1.54 -3.06
N GLU A 155 -2.70 -2.56 -2.83
CA GLU A 155 -3.13 -3.80 -2.19
C GLU A 155 -3.50 -3.59 -0.72
N TYR A 156 -2.74 -2.76 0.02
CA TYR A 156 -3.10 -2.41 1.40
C TYR A 156 -4.41 -1.61 1.46
N ARG A 157 -4.66 -0.71 0.49
CA ARG A 157 -5.94 0.01 0.38
C ARG A 157 -7.12 -0.94 0.10
N VAL A 158 -6.91 -1.99 -0.71
CA VAL A 158 -7.90 -3.06 -0.90
C VAL A 158 -8.13 -3.83 0.40
N TYR A 159 -7.08 -4.20 1.13
CA TYR A 159 -7.19 -4.86 2.44
C TYR A 159 -7.99 -4.03 3.46
N ILE A 160 -7.67 -2.74 3.61
CA ILE A 160 -8.43 -1.81 4.47
C ILE A 160 -9.90 -1.72 4.02
N GLY A 161 -10.15 -1.66 2.71
CA GLY A 161 -11.50 -1.65 2.13
C GLY A 161 -12.30 -2.93 2.43
N LEU A 162 -11.64 -4.09 2.46
CA LEU A 162 -12.24 -5.37 2.83
C LEU A 162 -12.50 -5.46 4.34
N GLN A 163 -11.51 -5.17 5.20
CA GLN A 163 -11.67 -5.23 6.66
C GLN A 163 -12.71 -4.24 7.16
N SER A 164 -12.68 -2.97 6.71
CA SER A 164 -13.72 -1.99 7.06
C SER A 164 -15.11 -2.35 6.54
N SER A 165 -15.21 -3.14 5.47
CA SER A 165 -16.50 -3.70 4.99
C SER A 165 -16.98 -4.89 5.83
N ALA A 166 -16.07 -5.74 6.31
CA ALA A 166 -16.37 -6.81 7.26
C ALA A 166 -16.82 -6.24 8.61
N LEU A 167 -16.10 -5.23 9.11
CA LEU A 167 -16.44 -4.50 10.34
C LEU A 167 -17.88 -4.00 10.34
N VAL A 168 -18.28 -3.18 9.36
CA VAL A 168 -19.67 -2.68 9.25
C VAL A 168 -20.68 -3.83 9.23
N LYS A 169 -20.39 -4.93 8.51
CA LYS A 169 -21.27 -6.10 8.41
C LYS A 169 -21.41 -6.85 9.73
N ASP A 170 -20.32 -7.04 10.46
CA ASP A 170 -20.29 -7.85 11.67
C ASP A 170 -20.73 -7.04 12.90
N THR A 171 -20.47 -5.73 12.94
CA THR A 171 -21.09 -4.78 13.88
C THR A 171 -22.61 -4.70 13.68
N GLN A 172 -23.13 -4.79 12.43
CA GLN A 172 -24.58 -4.87 12.21
C GLN A 172 -25.18 -6.13 12.86
N LYS A 173 -24.56 -7.31 12.69
CA LYS A 173 -25.01 -8.55 13.37
C LYS A 173 -25.03 -8.41 14.89
N LEU A 174 -24.05 -7.72 15.47
CA LEU A 174 -24.00 -7.43 16.90
C LEU A 174 -25.21 -6.57 17.33
N ALA A 175 -25.52 -5.51 16.57
CA ALA A 175 -26.70 -4.68 16.82
C ALA A 175 -28.01 -5.47 16.66
N ASP A 176 -28.11 -6.34 15.65
CA ASP A 176 -29.28 -7.18 15.41
C ASP A 176 -29.50 -8.20 16.55
N ALA A 177 -28.44 -8.86 17.02
CA ALA A 177 -28.50 -9.81 18.14
C ALA A 177 -28.86 -9.13 19.46
N ILE A 178 -28.31 -7.93 19.73
CA ILE A 178 -28.67 -7.10 20.88
C ILE A 178 -30.16 -6.72 20.84
N LYS A 179 -30.67 -6.30 19.67
CA LYS A 179 -32.08 -5.94 19.48
C LYS A 179 -33.04 -7.13 19.59
N ALA A 180 -32.57 -8.34 19.25
CA ALA A 180 -33.31 -9.58 19.42
C ALA A 180 -33.34 -10.10 20.88
N GLY A 181 -32.56 -9.51 21.78
CA GLY A 181 -32.39 -10.00 23.16
C GLY A 181 -31.51 -11.25 23.28
N ASP A 182 -30.83 -11.66 22.20
CA ASP A 182 -29.98 -12.85 22.20
C ASP A 182 -28.60 -12.52 22.80
N LEU A 183 -28.51 -12.61 24.13
CA LEU A 183 -27.28 -12.41 24.89
C LEU A 183 -26.11 -13.31 24.42
N ASN A 184 -26.39 -14.54 23.96
CA ASN A 184 -25.34 -15.48 23.55
C ASN A 184 -24.87 -15.20 22.12
N GLY A 185 -25.81 -14.96 21.19
CA GLY A 185 -25.51 -14.48 19.84
C GLY A 185 -24.79 -13.14 19.86
N ALA A 186 -25.18 -12.21 20.75
CA ALA A 186 -24.52 -10.92 20.92
C ALA A 186 -23.09 -11.05 21.42
N ARG A 187 -22.80 -11.96 22.38
CA ARG A 187 -21.41 -12.26 22.82
C ARG A 187 -20.56 -12.83 21.70
N LEU A 188 -21.09 -13.74 20.87
CA LEU A 188 -20.38 -14.30 19.71
C LEU A 188 -20.16 -13.23 18.62
N ALA A 189 -21.17 -12.39 18.36
CA ALA A 189 -21.08 -11.30 17.40
C ALA A 189 -20.14 -10.18 17.87
N TYR A 190 -20.04 -9.93 19.18
CA TYR A 190 -19.10 -8.96 19.77
C TYR A 190 -17.66 -9.31 19.41
N VAL A 191 -17.24 -10.55 19.71
CA VAL A 191 -15.89 -11.03 19.37
C VAL A 191 -15.67 -10.98 17.86
N ALA A 192 -16.63 -11.46 17.06
CA ALA A 192 -16.51 -11.44 15.60
C ALA A 192 -16.35 -10.03 15.02
N ALA A 193 -17.05 -9.03 15.56
CA ALA A 193 -17.01 -7.64 15.11
C ALA A 193 -15.72 -6.91 15.48
N ARG A 194 -15.03 -7.29 16.57
CA ARG A 194 -13.73 -6.71 16.95
C ARG A 194 -12.60 -7.09 16.00
N LEU A 195 -12.54 -8.33 15.53
CA LEU A 195 -11.42 -8.83 14.72
C LEU A 195 -11.11 -7.98 13.46
N PRO A 196 -12.10 -7.56 12.63
CA PRO A 196 -11.83 -6.68 11.49
C PRO A 196 -11.46 -5.24 11.89
N TYR A 197 -11.81 -4.76 13.09
CA TYR A 197 -11.32 -3.48 13.63
C TYR A 197 -9.85 -3.59 14.07
N LYS A 198 -9.51 -4.59 14.89
CA LYS A 198 -8.13 -4.81 15.38
C LYS A 198 -7.13 -5.08 14.23
N ARG A 199 -7.58 -5.71 13.13
CA ARG A 199 -6.81 -5.86 11.88
C ARG A 199 -6.46 -4.57 11.14
N ILE A 200 -7.12 -3.46 11.43
CA ILE A 200 -6.84 -2.14 10.82
C ILE A 200 -6.46 -1.07 11.85
N GLU A 201 -6.28 -1.45 13.12
CA GLU A 201 -6.06 -0.51 14.23
C GLU A 201 -4.82 0.36 14.07
N SER A 202 -3.77 -0.17 13.43
CA SER A 202 -2.56 0.56 13.05
C SER A 202 -2.82 1.81 12.19
N VAL A 203 -3.93 1.83 11.43
CA VAL A 203 -4.36 2.98 10.64
C VAL A 203 -5.65 3.64 11.14
N SER A 204 -6.60 2.91 11.75
CA SER A 204 -7.84 3.52 12.24
C SER A 204 -7.66 4.39 13.49
N SER A 205 -6.69 4.08 14.35
CA SER A 205 -6.31 4.93 15.50
C SER A 205 -5.85 6.34 15.10
N ARG A 206 -5.44 6.54 13.84
CA ARG A 206 -5.12 7.88 13.29
C ARG A 206 -6.37 8.77 13.15
N ILE A 207 -7.56 8.22 13.35
CA ILE A 207 -8.85 8.90 13.30
C ILE A 207 -9.42 8.95 14.73
N ALA A 208 -8.71 9.65 15.61
CA ALA A 208 -8.90 9.60 17.07
C ALA A 208 -10.32 10.00 17.54
N ASP A 209 -11.05 10.85 16.80
CA ASP A 209 -12.44 11.20 17.12
C ASP A 209 -13.44 10.05 16.88
N LEU A 210 -13.05 9.05 16.08
CA LEU A 210 -13.77 7.78 15.93
C LEU A 210 -13.19 6.67 16.80
N GLU A 211 -11.86 6.59 17.02
CA GLU A 211 -11.27 5.64 17.99
C GLU A 211 -11.89 5.82 19.38
N ASN A 212 -11.96 7.07 19.87
CA ASN A 212 -12.55 7.45 21.16
C ASN A 212 -14.08 7.23 21.25
N ARG A 213 -14.74 6.80 20.17
CA ARG A 213 -16.17 6.43 20.15
C ARG A 213 -16.39 4.94 19.89
N ILE A 214 -15.50 4.30 19.14
CA ILE A 214 -15.59 2.91 18.70
C ILE A 214 -15.01 1.97 19.76
N ASP A 215 -13.83 2.27 20.31
CA ASP A 215 -13.12 1.37 21.25
C ASP A 215 -12.57 2.08 22.52
N PRO A 216 -13.30 3.02 23.17
CA PRO A 216 -12.79 3.69 24.37
C PRO A 216 -12.92 2.79 25.61
N VAL A 217 -11.83 2.59 26.36
CA VAL A 217 -11.83 1.79 27.59
C VAL A 217 -12.36 2.62 28.76
N ALA A 218 -13.24 2.05 29.60
CA ALA A 218 -13.88 2.74 30.72
C ALA A 218 -12.90 3.47 31.67
N ALA A 219 -11.68 2.95 31.83
CA ALA A 219 -10.65 3.52 32.70
C ALA A 219 -10.16 4.93 32.26
N TYR A 220 -10.46 5.37 31.04
CA TYR A 220 -10.10 6.71 30.55
C TYR A 220 -11.16 7.79 30.88
N PHE A 221 -12.30 7.42 31.47
CA PHE A 221 -13.36 8.34 31.88
C PHE A 221 -13.38 8.58 33.40
N GLU A 222 -13.76 9.78 33.83
CA GLU A 222 -13.86 10.15 35.26
C GLU A 222 -14.85 9.25 36.00
N LYS A 223 -16.02 8.99 35.39
CA LYS A 223 -17.09 8.16 35.97
C LYS A 223 -17.08 6.71 35.47
N ARG A 224 -16.09 6.34 34.67
CA ARG A 224 -15.90 4.99 34.09
C ARG A 224 -17.17 4.44 33.44
N GLU A 225 -17.69 3.32 33.93
CA GLU A 225 -18.89 2.66 33.41
C GLU A 225 -20.16 3.53 33.48
N ASP A 226 -20.22 4.49 34.41
CA ASP A 226 -21.32 5.46 34.59
C ASP A 226 -21.11 6.77 33.81
N ASP A 227 -20.06 6.89 32.99
CA ASP A 227 -19.78 8.11 32.24
C ASP A 227 -20.70 8.25 31.01
N PRO A 228 -21.35 9.41 30.80
CA PRO A 228 -22.18 9.63 29.60
C PRO A 228 -21.38 9.62 28.29
N GLY A 229 -20.05 9.73 28.33
CA GLY A 229 -19.17 9.54 27.18
C GLY A 229 -18.78 8.08 26.90
N PHE A 230 -19.02 7.14 27.82
CA PHE A 230 -18.62 5.74 27.65
C PHE A 230 -19.55 5.01 26.67
N ALA A 231 -19.01 4.72 25.49
CA ALA A 231 -19.74 4.18 24.33
C ALA A 231 -18.94 3.06 23.63
N GLY A 232 -19.35 2.72 22.40
CA GLY A 232 -18.61 1.79 21.54
C GLY A 232 -18.63 0.34 22.02
N PHE A 233 -17.61 -0.42 21.58
CA PHE A 233 -17.45 -1.84 21.91
C PHE A 233 -17.42 -2.08 23.42
N HIS A 234 -16.55 -1.42 24.18
CA HIS A 234 -16.37 -1.71 25.60
C HIS A 234 -17.62 -1.36 26.45
N ARG A 235 -18.44 -0.37 26.04
CA ARG A 235 -19.75 -0.12 26.69
C ARG A 235 -20.75 -1.25 26.44
N ILE A 236 -20.70 -1.88 25.26
CA ILE A 236 -21.50 -3.07 24.92
C ILE A 236 -20.96 -4.28 25.69
N GLU A 237 -19.64 -4.47 25.75
CA GLU A 237 -18.97 -5.52 26.51
C GLU A 237 -19.38 -5.52 27.98
N TYR A 238 -19.36 -4.35 28.62
CA TYR A 238 -19.80 -4.18 30.01
C TYR A 238 -21.23 -4.70 30.23
N GLY A 239 -22.17 -4.38 29.34
CA GLY A 239 -23.53 -4.91 29.41
C GLY A 239 -23.62 -6.41 29.18
N LEU A 240 -23.01 -6.89 28.09
CA LEU A 240 -23.06 -8.30 27.71
C LEU A 240 -22.37 -9.24 28.70
N TYR A 241 -21.28 -8.82 29.36
CA TYR A 241 -20.48 -9.69 30.22
C TYR A 241 -20.62 -9.37 31.71
N SER A 242 -20.60 -8.10 32.12
CA SER A 242 -20.69 -7.73 33.55
C SER A 242 -22.13 -7.57 34.03
N LEU A 243 -23.04 -7.01 33.23
CA LEU A 243 -24.47 -6.90 33.57
C LEU A 243 -25.27 -8.13 33.13
N ASN A 244 -24.69 -9.00 32.28
CA ASN A 244 -25.32 -10.19 31.72
C ASN A 244 -26.69 -9.89 31.07
N SER A 245 -26.80 -8.76 30.35
CA SER A 245 -28.02 -8.40 29.61
C SER A 245 -27.73 -7.60 28.33
N THR A 246 -28.70 -7.62 27.42
CA THR A 246 -28.79 -6.75 26.23
C THR A 246 -29.59 -5.47 26.50
N ASP A 247 -30.24 -5.35 27.67
CA ASP A 247 -31.11 -4.22 28.03
C ASP A 247 -30.39 -2.88 27.92
N GLY A 248 -31.02 -1.92 27.25
CA GLY A 248 -30.46 -0.58 27.04
C GLY A 248 -29.23 -0.51 26.12
N LEU A 249 -28.74 -1.63 25.56
CA LEU A 249 -27.55 -1.61 24.68
C LEU A 249 -27.88 -1.22 23.22
N ALA A 250 -29.12 -1.35 22.77
CA ALA A 250 -29.49 -1.09 21.38
C ALA A 250 -29.07 0.31 20.84
N PRO A 251 -29.23 1.42 21.59
CA PRO A 251 -28.74 2.73 21.14
C PRO A 251 -27.22 2.81 21.00
N PHE A 252 -26.46 2.13 21.86
CA PHE A 252 -25.00 2.06 21.76
C PHE A 252 -24.56 1.23 20.56
N ALA A 253 -25.29 0.14 20.26
CA ALA A 253 -25.03 -0.68 19.09
C ALA A 253 -25.33 0.05 17.77
N ASP A 254 -26.43 0.83 17.71
CA ASP A 254 -26.74 1.67 16.55
C ASP A 254 -25.73 2.82 16.37
N ALA A 255 -25.29 3.45 17.46
CA ALA A 255 -24.21 4.44 17.42
C ALA A 255 -22.90 3.81 16.89
N LEU A 256 -22.54 2.61 17.37
CA LEU A 256 -21.35 1.89 16.91
C LEU A 256 -21.44 1.52 15.42
N VAL A 257 -22.60 1.06 14.92
CA VAL A 257 -22.83 0.82 13.48
C VAL A 257 -22.60 2.10 12.65
N ALA A 258 -23.10 3.25 13.12
CA ALA A 258 -22.91 4.53 12.46
C ALA A 258 -21.43 4.96 12.46
N ASP A 259 -20.73 4.79 13.59
CA ASP A 259 -19.33 5.19 13.75
C ASP A 259 -18.37 4.31 12.95
N VAL A 260 -18.56 2.98 12.89
CA VAL A 260 -17.75 2.13 12.00
C VAL A 260 -18.05 2.38 10.51
N THR A 261 -19.26 2.84 10.18
CA THR A 261 -19.62 3.27 8.82
C THR A 261 -18.93 4.59 8.46
N ALA A 262 -18.87 5.56 9.39
CA ALA A 262 -18.09 6.78 9.24
C ALA A 262 -16.57 6.49 9.13
N LEU A 263 -16.08 5.53 9.92
CA LEU A 263 -14.69 5.08 9.87
C LEU A 263 -14.35 4.50 8.49
N LYS A 264 -15.19 3.62 7.95
CA LYS A 264 -15.07 3.09 6.59
C LYS A 264 -15.02 4.20 5.53
N ALA A 265 -15.85 5.24 5.66
CA ALA A 265 -15.84 6.37 4.73
C ALA A 265 -14.51 7.14 4.79
N ARG A 266 -14.02 7.48 5.99
CA ARG A 266 -12.73 8.20 6.16
C ARG A 266 -11.52 7.35 5.76
N LEU A 267 -11.51 6.05 6.06
CA LEU A 267 -10.46 5.12 5.62
C LEU A 267 -10.38 4.99 4.09
N LYS A 268 -11.51 5.10 3.37
CA LYS A 268 -11.53 5.16 1.91
C LYS A 268 -10.81 6.40 1.36
N GLU A 269 -10.86 7.51 2.09
CA GLU A 269 -10.29 8.82 1.69
C GLU A 269 -8.87 9.05 2.23
N MET A 270 -8.44 8.27 3.22
CA MET A 270 -7.10 8.31 3.80
C MET A 270 -6.01 8.22 2.73
N LYS A 271 -5.06 9.15 2.80
CA LYS A 271 -3.81 9.11 2.03
C LYS A 271 -2.78 8.35 2.87
N LEU A 272 -2.25 7.27 2.30
CA LEU A 272 -1.14 6.52 2.87
C LEU A 272 0.09 6.74 1.99
N VAL A 273 1.24 6.95 2.63
CA VAL A 273 2.56 7.10 2.00
C VAL A 273 3.39 5.83 2.24
N PRO A 274 4.41 5.51 1.41
CA PRO A 274 5.17 4.25 1.50
C PRO A 274 5.64 3.88 2.92
N GLU A 275 6.15 4.86 3.65
CA GLU A 275 6.65 4.78 5.02
C GLU A 275 5.57 4.44 6.06
N ASP A 276 4.28 4.74 5.79
CA ASP A 276 3.18 4.40 6.69
C ASP A 276 3.04 2.87 6.87
N LEU A 277 3.41 2.09 5.85
CA LEU A 277 3.24 0.62 5.82
C LEU A 277 4.02 -0.09 6.93
N ALA A 278 5.22 0.42 7.28
CA ALA A 278 6.00 -0.07 8.41
C ALA A 278 5.77 0.77 9.67
N THR A 279 5.81 2.10 9.58
CA THR A 279 5.73 3.00 10.75
C THR A 279 4.41 2.86 11.52
N SER A 280 3.30 2.60 10.83
CA SER A 280 2.00 2.37 11.48
C SER A 280 1.95 1.02 12.21
N ALA A 281 2.60 -0.01 11.66
CA ALA A 281 2.70 -1.32 12.29
C ALA A 281 3.64 -1.30 13.51
N ALA A 282 4.82 -0.68 13.40
CA ALA A 282 5.76 -0.52 14.52
C ALA A 282 5.10 0.20 15.71
N ARG A 283 4.43 1.34 15.47
CA ARG A 283 3.71 2.10 16.49
C ARG A 283 2.60 1.28 17.17
N GLN A 284 1.84 0.49 16.42
CA GLN A 284 0.83 -0.40 16.99
C GLN A 284 1.47 -1.49 17.86
N ALA A 285 2.58 -2.10 17.42
CA ALA A 285 3.31 -3.09 18.21
C ALA A 285 3.86 -2.48 19.53
N ARG A 286 4.32 -1.21 19.53
CA ARG A 286 4.69 -0.49 20.76
C ARG A 286 3.50 -0.25 21.69
N ARG A 287 2.37 0.30 21.19
CA ARG A 287 1.13 0.50 21.99
C ARG A 287 0.69 -0.79 22.68
N LEU A 288 0.71 -1.92 21.94
CA LEU A 288 0.38 -3.23 22.48
C LEU A 288 1.38 -3.69 23.55
N ALA A 289 2.69 -3.56 23.29
CA ALA A 289 3.71 -3.98 24.25
C ALA A 289 3.68 -3.19 25.57
N GLU A 290 3.46 -1.87 25.48
CA GLU A 290 3.65 -0.90 26.56
C GLU A 290 2.41 -0.70 27.44
N ASP A 291 1.19 -0.78 26.89
CA ASP A 291 -0.06 -0.56 27.62
C ASP A 291 -1.03 -1.77 27.53
N THR A 292 -1.39 -2.18 26.32
CA THR A 292 -2.52 -3.10 26.15
C THR A 292 -2.24 -4.54 26.61
N VAL A 293 -1.06 -5.11 26.32
CA VAL A 293 -0.68 -6.47 26.76
C VAL A 293 -0.45 -6.55 28.27
N PRO A 294 0.19 -5.57 28.95
CA PRO A 294 0.22 -5.56 30.42
C PRO A 294 -1.18 -5.57 31.05
N ASN A 295 -2.09 -4.73 30.56
CA ASN A 295 -3.36 -4.42 31.22
C ASN A 295 -4.54 -5.30 30.75
N GLY A 296 -4.77 -5.37 29.44
CA GLY A 296 -6.01 -5.85 28.81
C GLY A 296 -7.02 -4.73 28.59
N ASP A 297 -7.60 -4.67 27.38
CA ASP A 297 -8.66 -3.73 27.02
C ASP A 297 -10.05 -4.32 27.35
N ASN A 298 -10.24 -5.63 27.11
CA ASN A 298 -11.50 -6.35 27.27
C ASN A 298 -11.73 -6.76 28.75
N ARG A 299 -12.04 -5.79 29.60
CA ARG A 299 -12.06 -5.93 31.06
C ARG A 299 -13.20 -6.80 31.62
N TYR A 300 -14.15 -7.22 30.80
CA TYR A 300 -15.35 -7.93 31.25
C TYR A 300 -15.51 -9.29 30.53
N GLY A 301 -15.15 -9.36 29.24
CA GLY A 301 -15.15 -10.57 28.41
C GLY A 301 -13.79 -11.26 28.29
N PHE A 302 -12.69 -10.55 28.56
CA PHE A 302 -11.31 -11.07 28.57
C PHE A 302 -10.86 -11.75 27.27
N THR A 303 -11.28 -11.19 26.13
CA THR A 303 -11.07 -11.75 24.78
C THR A 303 -9.78 -11.29 24.09
N ASP A 304 -8.86 -10.66 24.84
CA ASP A 304 -7.72 -9.89 24.30
C ASP A 304 -6.75 -10.70 23.42
N LEU A 305 -6.59 -12.00 23.65
CA LEU A 305 -5.73 -12.85 22.80
C LEU A 305 -6.23 -12.92 21.33
N ALA A 306 -7.54 -12.82 21.12
CA ALA A 306 -8.13 -12.76 19.78
C ALA A 306 -7.89 -11.39 19.12
N ASP A 307 -7.98 -10.31 19.91
CA ASP A 307 -7.65 -8.95 19.48
C ASP A 307 -6.16 -8.85 19.09
N PHE A 308 -5.24 -9.34 19.93
CA PHE A 308 -3.79 -9.31 19.65
C PHE A 308 -3.40 -10.15 18.43
N THR A 309 -4.07 -11.28 18.22
CA THR A 309 -3.88 -12.09 17.01
C THR A 309 -4.37 -11.32 15.78
N ALA A 310 -5.54 -10.68 15.85
CA ALA A 310 -6.07 -9.82 14.79
C ALA A 310 -5.19 -8.60 14.51
N ASN A 311 -4.61 -7.96 15.55
CA ASN A 311 -3.63 -6.89 15.38
C ASN A 311 -2.37 -7.40 14.68
N LEU A 312 -1.83 -8.56 15.09
CA LEU A 312 -0.62 -9.14 14.51
C LEU A 312 -0.80 -9.45 13.02
N ASP A 313 -1.93 -10.07 12.65
CA ASP A 313 -2.28 -10.33 11.25
C ASP A 313 -2.41 -9.04 10.42
N GLY A 314 -2.96 -7.97 11.01
CA GLY A 314 -3.09 -6.65 10.38
C GLY A 314 -1.73 -5.97 10.14
N MET A 315 -0.86 -6.01 11.15
CA MET A 315 0.51 -5.51 11.06
C MET A 315 1.35 -6.30 10.04
N GLU A 316 1.25 -7.64 10.06
CA GLU A 316 1.95 -8.49 9.10
C GLU A 316 1.44 -8.26 7.68
N LYS A 317 0.13 -8.04 7.49
CA LYS A 317 -0.38 -7.72 6.15
C LYS A 317 0.12 -6.38 5.61
N SER A 318 0.30 -5.38 6.47
CA SER A 318 0.89 -4.09 6.07
C SER A 318 2.38 -4.26 5.70
N VAL A 319 3.15 -4.95 6.54
CA VAL A 319 4.61 -5.09 6.41
C VAL A 319 5.02 -6.06 5.31
N SER A 320 4.29 -7.17 5.11
CA SER A 320 4.64 -8.19 4.11
C SER A 320 4.62 -7.70 2.67
N LEU A 321 3.85 -6.64 2.39
CA LEU A 321 3.81 -5.98 1.09
C LEU A 321 5.14 -5.28 0.73
N LEU A 322 6.01 -5.04 1.71
CA LEU A 322 7.36 -4.51 1.51
C LEU A 322 8.42 -5.60 1.33
N TYR A 323 8.14 -6.88 1.63
CA TYR A 323 9.14 -7.95 1.57
C TYR A 323 9.87 -8.04 0.21
N PRO A 324 9.21 -7.95 -0.97
CA PRO A 324 9.92 -8.00 -2.26
C PRO A 324 10.94 -6.87 -2.48
N LEU A 325 10.80 -5.75 -1.75
CA LEU A 325 11.75 -4.62 -1.80
C LEU A 325 12.86 -4.81 -0.75
N ILE A 326 12.50 -5.19 0.47
CA ILE A 326 13.45 -5.40 1.57
C ILE A 326 14.38 -6.59 1.28
N GLU A 327 13.88 -7.67 0.69
CA GLU A 327 14.68 -8.84 0.30
C GLU A 327 15.77 -8.50 -0.72
N VAL A 328 15.47 -7.57 -1.65
CA VAL A 328 16.44 -7.10 -2.66
C VAL A 328 17.44 -6.09 -2.06
N ALA A 329 17.02 -5.30 -1.06
CA ALA A 329 17.83 -4.25 -0.46
C ALA A 329 18.73 -4.74 0.70
N LYS A 330 18.15 -5.54 1.61
CA LYS A 330 18.70 -6.00 2.91
C LYS A 330 18.06 -7.34 3.32
N PRO A 331 18.52 -8.49 2.78
CA PRO A 331 17.99 -9.81 3.12
C PRO A 331 17.89 -10.09 4.62
N ASP A 332 18.89 -9.67 5.41
CA ASP A 332 18.92 -9.89 6.87
C ASP A 332 17.81 -9.13 7.61
N VAL A 333 17.43 -7.94 7.12
CA VAL A 333 16.30 -7.16 7.67
C VAL A 333 14.98 -7.85 7.33
N ALA A 334 14.81 -8.29 6.08
CA ALA A 334 13.62 -9.07 5.68
C ALA A 334 13.48 -10.35 6.51
N LYS A 335 14.59 -11.05 6.80
CA LYS A 335 14.60 -12.22 7.67
C LYS A 335 14.26 -11.85 9.11
N ALA A 336 14.93 -10.87 9.70
CA ALA A 336 14.70 -10.47 11.09
C ALA A 336 13.25 -10.07 11.36
N VAL A 337 12.63 -9.32 10.43
CA VAL A 337 11.20 -8.94 10.50
C VAL A 337 10.30 -10.17 10.45
N LYS A 338 10.49 -11.09 9.48
CA LYS A 338 9.72 -12.34 9.39
C LYS A 338 9.86 -13.22 10.63
N ASP A 339 11.08 -13.39 11.11
CA ASP A 339 11.37 -14.08 12.37
C ASP A 339 10.58 -13.42 13.52
N GLY A 340 10.49 -12.09 13.57
CA GLY A 340 9.80 -11.35 14.64
C GLY A 340 8.29 -11.56 14.65
N PHE A 341 7.67 -11.64 13.47
CA PHE A 341 6.26 -12.02 13.34
C PHE A 341 6.03 -13.48 13.75
N ALA A 342 6.93 -14.39 13.40
CA ALA A 342 6.86 -15.79 13.82
C ALA A 342 7.05 -15.96 15.34
N ASP A 343 8.05 -15.30 15.92
CA ASP A 343 8.34 -15.26 17.37
C ASP A 343 7.12 -14.75 18.15
N THR A 344 6.50 -13.65 17.70
CA THR A 344 5.33 -13.05 18.34
C THR A 344 4.08 -13.92 18.20
N ARG A 345 3.87 -14.54 17.03
CA ARG A 345 2.77 -15.49 16.80
C ARG A 345 2.92 -16.76 17.66
N ALA A 346 4.14 -17.24 17.85
CA ALA A 346 4.44 -18.33 18.78
C ALA A 346 4.14 -17.94 20.24
N ALA A 347 4.51 -16.72 20.67
CA ALA A 347 4.20 -16.21 22.01
C ALA A 347 2.69 -16.09 22.27
N LEU A 348 1.89 -15.69 21.27
CA LEU A 348 0.42 -15.70 21.34
C LEU A 348 -0.12 -17.13 21.48
N VAL A 349 0.32 -18.07 20.64
CA VAL A 349 -0.12 -19.48 20.72
C VAL A 349 0.27 -20.12 22.06
N MET A 350 1.44 -19.79 22.61
CA MET A 350 1.87 -20.22 23.96
C MET A 350 1.08 -19.58 25.10
N SER A 351 0.38 -18.46 24.86
CA SER A 351 -0.57 -17.87 25.81
C SER A 351 -1.92 -18.62 25.83
N GLY A 352 -2.14 -19.54 24.88
CA GLY A 352 -3.31 -20.40 24.79
C GLY A 352 -4.56 -19.73 24.23
N ASN A 353 -5.70 -20.40 24.35
CA ASN A 353 -7.03 -19.91 23.94
C ASN A 353 -7.93 -19.60 25.15
N ALA A 354 -7.34 -19.37 26.33
CA ALA A 354 -8.05 -19.13 27.58
C ALA A 354 -8.46 -17.66 27.74
N SER A 355 -9.37 -17.39 28.69
CA SER A 355 -9.69 -16.01 29.13
C SER A 355 -8.42 -15.26 29.50
N TYR A 356 -8.26 -14.03 29.04
CA TYR A 356 -7.07 -13.22 29.33
C TYR A 356 -6.87 -12.93 30.82
N GLN A 357 -7.92 -13.03 31.63
CA GLN A 357 -7.87 -13.03 33.09
C GLN A 357 -6.96 -14.13 33.67
N THR A 358 -6.79 -15.24 32.95
CA THR A 358 -5.98 -16.41 33.36
C THR A 358 -4.53 -16.36 32.84
N VAL A 359 -4.19 -15.42 31.96
CA VAL A 359 -2.82 -15.25 31.43
C VAL A 359 -2.00 -14.49 32.46
N ASP A 360 -1.04 -15.20 33.08
CA ASP A 360 -0.25 -14.69 34.20
C ASP A 360 0.72 -13.55 33.81
N THR A 361 1.15 -12.78 34.81
CA THR A 361 2.03 -11.62 34.63
C THR A 361 3.36 -11.98 33.95
N ALA A 362 3.86 -13.20 34.14
CA ALA A 362 5.08 -13.68 33.49
C ALA A 362 4.89 -13.92 31.99
N THR A 363 3.73 -14.44 31.59
CA THR A 363 3.33 -14.67 30.20
C THR A 363 2.98 -13.36 29.51
N ARG A 364 2.22 -12.47 30.17
CA ARG A 364 1.99 -11.10 29.68
C ARG A 364 3.31 -10.37 29.43
N LYS A 365 4.27 -10.41 30.36
CA LYS A 365 5.59 -9.78 30.19
C LYS A 365 6.40 -10.38 29.02
N LYS A 366 6.33 -11.69 28.78
CA LYS A 366 6.95 -12.33 27.60
C LYS A 366 6.29 -11.85 26.30
N LEU A 367 4.96 -11.75 26.28
CA LEU A 367 4.21 -11.28 25.12
C LEU A 367 4.48 -9.79 24.81
N SER A 368 4.53 -8.93 25.83
CA SER A 368 4.98 -7.54 25.69
C SER A 368 6.38 -7.47 25.07
N ALA A 369 7.34 -8.24 25.60
CA ALA A 369 8.72 -8.25 25.07
C ALA A 369 8.78 -8.71 23.60
N ALA A 370 7.95 -9.69 23.21
CA ALA A 370 7.84 -10.11 21.81
C ALA A 370 7.32 -8.97 20.91
N PHE A 371 6.26 -8.26 21.33
CA PHE A 371 5.77 -7.08 20.61
C PHE A 371 6.78 -5.91 20.60
N THR A 372 7.56 -5.69 21.66
CA THR A 372 8.67 -4.71 21.66
C THR A 372 9.72 -5.04 20.60
N THR A 373 10.22 -6.28 20.60
CA THR A 373 11.22 -6.72 19.62
C THR A 373 10.65 -6.79 18.19
N LEU A 374 9.36 -7.05 18.02
CA LEU A 374 8.69 -6.92 16.73
C LEU A 374 8.68 -5.46 16.25
N ALA A 375 8.34 -4.50 17.11
CA ALA A 375 8.36 -3.08 16.77
C ALA A 375 9.75 -2.61 16.34
N GLU A 376 10.78 -2.94 17.14
CA GLU A 376 12.19 -2.63 16.86
C GLU A 376 12.64 -3.18 15.50
N ARG A 377 12.26 -4.43 15.17
CA ARG A 377 12.57 -5.05 13.88
C ARG A 377 11.83 -4.34 12.72
N ILE A 378 10.56 -4.00 12.88
CA ILE A 378 9.77 -3.28 11.85
C ILE A 378 10.34 -1.88 11.60
N GLU A 379 10.83 -1.17 12.62
CA GLU A 379 11.41 0.18 12.47
C GLU A 379 12.65 0.20 11.55
N THR A 380 13.43 -0.88 11.50
CA THR A 380 14.59 -0.99 10.59
C THR A 380 14.23 -1.00 9.10
N ILE A 381 12.96 -1.27 8.75
CA ILE A 381 12.50 -1.41 7.36
C ILE A 381 12.70 -0.14 6.56
N ASN A 382 12.24 1.01 7.06
CA ASN A 382 12.23 2.24 6.26
C ASN A 382 13.65 2.65 5.86
N THR A 383 14.57 2.64 6.82
CA THR A 383 16.02 2.86 6.58
C THR A 383 16.62 1.80 5.65
N ALA A 384 16.20 0.53 5.74
CA ALA A 384 16.71 -0.55 4.89
C ALA A 384 16.37 -0.38 3.39
N ILE A 385 15.27 0.30 3.07
CA ILE A 385 14.84 0.66 1.70
C ILE A 385 14.85 2.19 1.47
N GLY A 386 15.67 2.93 2.21
CA GLY A 386 15.99 4.33 1.94
C GLY A 386 14.81 5.31 2.06
N MET A 387 13.80 4.98 2.85
CA MET A 387 12.68 5.86 3.21
C MET A 387 13.01 6.55 4.55
N GLU A 388 12.98 7.88 4.55
CA GLU A 388 13.27 8.79 5.69
C GLU A 388 12.30 9.97 5.63
#